data_AF-A0A4R1BKE1-F1
#
_entry.id   AF-A0A4R1BKE1-F1
#
_cell.length_a   1.000
_cell.length_b   1.000
_cell.length_c   1.000
_cell.angle_alpha   90.00
_cell.angle_beta   90.00
_cell.angle_gamma   90.00
#
_symmetry.space_group_name_H-M   'P 1'
#
loop_
_entity.id
_entity.type
_entity.pdbx_description
1 polymer ?
#
loop_
_entity_poly.entity_id
_entity_poly.type
_entity_poly.pdbx_seq_one_letter_code
_entity_poly.pdbx_strand_id
1 'polypeptide(L)'
;MESLFTTVRLDDWTDFRAFMDELSESWVFRGQAFAGWALQNAIERTDFIGLHSHVEADFLAEFQRGARNYLSRDQIPEHLIEWLALMQHHGAPTRLLDFTKSPFIAAYFAYEICDPLAGGAISVWAININYLKARATEELSRLYPDELGDGQKFIHERLFEKIFYDNKHALVFPVEPFRMNRRYSLQQSTFVSTGRSDLPFMEQLQFLGAEMPRAVLKIESPAALQKEVLRELQRMNLHRASLFPDLDGYAASLRIRYNALRSPEELLSEQLRRLGDTGYPYLP
;
A
#
# COMPACT_ATOMS: atom_id res chain seq x y z
N MET A 1 -26.83 1.66 -7.61
CA MET A 1 -25.61 1.14 -6.95
C MET A 1 -25.20 2.22 -5.97
N GLU A 2 -25.55 2.07 -4.70
CA GLU A 2 -25.04 2.96 -3.66
C GLU A 2 -23.52 2.92 -3.71
N SER A 3 -22.87 4.09 -3.69
CA SER A 3 -21.41 4.14 -3.66
C SER A 3 -20.94 3.44 -2.39
N LEU A 4 -20.18 2.35 -2.54
CA LEU A 4 -19.70 1.55 -1.41
C LEU A 4 -18.91 2.40 -0.40
N PHE A 5 -18.28 3.49 -0.83
CA PHE A 5 -17.47 4.39 -0.01
C PHE A 5 -17.70 5.84 -0.45
N THR A 6 -17.21 6.81 0.32
CA THR A 6 -17.34 8.24 0.00
C THR A 6 -16.18 8.70 -0.89
N THR A 7 -16.50 9.36 -2.01
CA THR A 7 -15.49 9.98 -2.89
C THR A 7 -15.51 11.50 -2.71
N VAL A 8 -14.34 12.08 -2.47
CA VAL A 8 -14.12 13.53 -2.36
C VAL A 8 -13.20 13.98 -3.48
N ARG A 9 -13.56 15.05 -4.19
CA ARG A 9 -12.75 15.62 -5.27
C ARG A 9 -12.21 16.96 -4.83
N LEU A 10 -10.90 17.14 -4.93
CA LEU A 10 -10.19 18.34 -4.51
C LEU A 10 -9.38 18.86 -5.70
N ASP A 11 -9.74 20.06 -6.18
CA ASP A 11 -9.25 20.60 -7.45
C ASP A 11 -7.83 21.19 -7.34
N ASP A 12 -7.41 21.58 -6.13
CA ASP A 12 -6.08 22.11 -5.87
C ASP A 12 -5.41 21.53 -4.62
N TRP A 13 -4.12 21.82 -4.47
CA TRP A 13 -3.30 21.31 -3.36
C TRP A 13 -3.61 21.99 -2.03
N THR A 14 -4.17 23.19 -2.04
CA THR A 14 -4.58 23.89 -0.82
C THR A 14 -5.82 23.25 -0.21
N ASP A 15 -6.81 22.94 -1.03
CA ASP A 15 -7.99 22.19 -0.65
C ASP A 15 -7.64 20.80 -0.15
N PHE A 16 -6.66 20.13 -0.78
CA PHE A 16 -6.12 18.86 -0.29
C PHE A 16 -5.61 18.98 1.15
N ARG A 17 -4.76 19.97 1.45
CA ARG A 17 -4.23 20.17 2.81
C ARG A 17 -5.32 20.51 3.80
N ALA A 18 -6.21 21.45 3.46
CA ALA A 18 -7.32 21.85 4.33
C ALA A 18 -8.21 20.66 4.68
N PHE A 19 -8.52 19.80 3.71
CA PHE A 19 -9.28 18.57 3.94
C PHE A 19 -8.53 17.58 4.85
N MET A 20 -7.20 17.47 4.74
CA MET A 20 -6.41 16.62 5.65
C MET A 20 -6.43 17.11 7.10
N ASP A 21 -6.49 18.42 7.32
CA ASP A 21 -6.57 19.02 8.67
C ASP A 21 -7.91 18.73 9.37
N GLU A 22 -8.96 18.39 8.62
CA GLU A 22 -10.27 18.00 9.16
C GLU A 22 -10.31 16.52 9.60
N LEU A 23 -9.38 15.69 9.11
CA LEU A 23 -9.34 14.26 9.44
C LEU A 23 -8.64 14.03 10.78
N SER A 24 -9.14 13.08 11.57
CA SER A 24 -8.48 12.66 12.81
C SER A 24 -7.21 11.84 12.53
N GLU A 25 -6.38 11.65 13.56
CA GLU A 25 -5.17 10.80 13.46
C GLU A 25 -5.47 9.30 13.28
N SER A 26 -6.75 8.90 13.23
CA SER A 26 -7.17 7.50 13.07
C SER A 26 -7.20 7.04 11.61
N TRP A 27 -6.91 7.94 10.66
CA TRP A 27 -6.94 7.63 9.24
C TRP A 27 -5.56 7.18 8.76
N VAL A 28 -5.54 6.15 7.93
CA VAL A 28 -4.35 5.70 7.20
C VAL A 28 -4.62 5.80 5.70
N PHE A 29 -3.58 6.07 4.93
CA PHE A 29 -3.68 6.53 3.55
C PHE A 29 -2.89 5.65 2.57
N ARG A 30 -3.38 5.53 1.34
CA ARG A 30 -2.67 4.85 0.24
C ARG A 30 -2.82 5.63 -1.06
N GLY A 31 -1.69 6.02 -1.63
CA GLY A 31 -1.63 6.71 -2.92
C GLY A 31 -1.70 5.76 -4.11
N GLN A 32 -2.42 6.17 -5.14
CA GLN A 32 -2.51 5.50 -6.43
C GLN A 32 -2.45 6.54 -7.56
N ALA A 33 -1.67 6.22 -8.60
CA ALA A 33 -1.38 7.12 -9.72
C ALA A 33 -2.58 7.43 -10.62
N PHE A 34 -3.62 6.60 -10.55
CA PHE A 34 -4.81 6.73 -11.38
C PHE A 34 -6.07 6.50 -10.56
N ALA A 35 -6.96 7.48 -10.57
CA ALA A 35 -8.20 7.47 -9.82
C ALA A 35 -9.16 6.35 -10.25
N GLY A 36 -9.02 5.76 -11.44
CA GLY A 36 -9.85 4.60 -11.82
C GLY A 36 -9.49 3.31 -11.09
N TRP A 37 -8.34 3.24 -10.41
CA TRP A 37 -7.92 2.01 -9.71
C TRP A 37 -8.67 1.81 -8.39
N ALA A 38 -9.01 0.56 -8.13
CA ALA A 38 -9.51 0.09 -6.85
C ALA A 38 -8.34 -0.27 -5.92
N LEU A 39 -8.62 -0.43 -4.62
CA LEU A 39 -7.66 -1.07 -3.72
C LEU A 39 -7.56 -2.55 -4.07
N GLN A 40 -6.33 -3.00 -4.31
CA GLN A 40 -6.01 -4.38 -4.69
C GLN A 40 -4.70 -4.81 -4.06
N ASN A 41 -4.71 -5.99 -3.46
CA ASN A 41 -3.50 -6.64 -2.97
C ASN A 41 -2.58 -7.05 -4.12
N ALA A 42 -1.31 -7.32 -3.81
CA ALA A 42 -0.39 -7.81 -4.84
C ALA A 42 -0.79 -9.20 -5.36
N ILE A 43 -1.30 -10.07 -4.47
CA ILE A 43 -1.78 -11.41 -4.84
C ILE A 43 -2.99 -11.41 -5.78
N GLU A 44 -3.85 -10.40 -5.69
CA GLU A 44 -5.03 -10.26 -6.56
C GLU A 44 -4.67 -9.84 -7.99
N ARG A 45 -3.43 -9.38 -8.22
CA ARG A 45 -2.93 -8.98 -9.54
C ARG A 45 -2.22 -10.11 -10.28
N THR A 46 -2.26 -11.33 -9.75
CA THR A 46 -1.64 -12.50 -10.37
C THR A 46 -2.67 -13.62 -10.54
N ASP A 47 -2.36 -14.60 -11.39
CA ASP A 47 -3.17 -15.80 -11.53
C ASP A 47 -3.07 -16.73 -10.30
N PHE A 48 -2.32 -16.35 -9.26
CA PHE A 48 -2.15 -17.17 -8.05
C PHE A 48 -3.47 -17.53 -7.41
N ILE A 49 -4.39 -16.58 -7.28
CA ILE A 49 -5.70 -16.80 -6.66
C ILE A 49 -6.54 -17.88 -7.36
N GLY A 50 -6.25 -18.16 -8.64
CA GLY A 50 -6.96 -19.17 -9.43
C GLY A 50 -6.45 -20.60 -9.27
N LEU A 51 -5.28 -20.81 -8.64
CA LEU A 51 -4.68 -22.14 -8.50
C LEU A 51 -5.41 -22.97 -7.43
N HIS A 52 -5.42 -22.49 -6.19
CA HIS A 52 -6.21 -23.01 -5.08
C HIS A 52 -6.17 -22.02 -3.91
N SER A 53 -7.08 -22.19 -2.94
CA SER A 53 -7.26 -21.27 -1.81
C SER A 53 -6.10 -21.23 -0.80
N HIS A 54 -5.06 -22.04 -0.94
CA HIS A 54 -3.93 -22.08 0.01
C HIS A 54 -2.57 -21.79 -0.68
N VAL A 55 -2.60 -21.32 -1.93
CA VAL A 55 -1.39 -21.08 -2.74
C VAL A 55 -0.38 -20.16 -2.05
N GLU A 56 -0.85 -19.14 -1.32
CA GLU A 56 0.03 -18.22 -0.61
C GLU A 56 0.74 -18.91 0.56
N ALA A 57 0.10 -19.87 1.23
CA ALA A 57 0.71 -20.63 2.31
C ALA A 57 1.80 -21.57 1.77
N ASP A 58 1.57 -22.19 0.62
CA ASP A 58 2.58 -23.00 -0.07
C ASP A 58 3.77 -22.14 -0.51
N PHE A 59 3.50 -20.97 -1.08
CA PHE A 59 4.52 -20.03 -1.51
C PHE A 59 5.33 -19.46 -0.33
N LEU A 60 4.66 -19.17 0.79
CA LEU A 60 5.32 -18.81 2.05
C LEU A 60 6.26 -19.92 2.52
N ALA A 61 5.80 -21.18 2.54
CA ALA A 61 6.62 -22.30 2.99
C ALA A 61 7.86 -22.49 2.10
N GLU A 62 7.71 -22.34 0.78
CA GLU A 62 8.83 -22.37 -0.16
C GLU A 62 9.80 -21.21 0.08
N PHE A 63 9.28 -19.98 0.23
CA PHE A 63 10.08 -18.79 0.53
C PHE A 63 10.86 -18.95 1.84
N GLN A 64 10.23 -19.44 2.91
CA GLN A 64 10.88 -19.69 4.21
C GLN A 64 12.02 -20.70 4.11
N ARG A 65 11.87 -21.74 3.28
CA ARG A 65 12.93 -22.73 3.03
C ARG A 65 14.10 -22.12 2.26
N GLY A 66 13.81 -21.33 1.22
CA GLY A 66 14.81 -20.71 0.35
C GLY A 66 15.55 -19.54 1.00
N ALA A 67 14.83 -18.70 1.75
CA ALA A 67 15.34 -17.47 2.38
C ALA A 67 16.52 -17.72 3.33
N ARG A 68 16.59 -18.91 3.95
CA ARG A 68 17.71 -19.33 4.82
C ARG A 68 19.07 -19.34 4.11
N ASN A 69 19.09 -19.36 2.77
CA ASN A 69 20.31 -19.28 1.98
C ASN A 69 20.78 -17.83 1.73
N TYR A 70 19.91 -16.84 1.95
CA TYR A 70 20.16 -15.44 1.62
C TYR A 70 20.21 -14.53 2.85
N LEU A 71 19.56 -14.94 3.94
CA LEU A 71 19.48 -14.17 5.18
C LEU A 71 20.50 -14.64 6.20
N SER A 72 21.10 -13.69 6.93
CA SER A 72 21.82 -14.00 8.17
C SER A 72 20.84 -14.38 9.29
N ARG A 73 21.33 -15.06 10.33
CA ARG A 73 20.48 -15.58 11.43
C ARG A 73 19.63 -14.50 12.11
N ASP A 74 20.17 -13.29 12.26
CA ASP A 74 19.52 -12.12 12.84
C ASP A 74 18.46 -11.48 11.93
N GLN A 75 18.48 -11.80 10.63
CA GLN A 75 17.52 -11.32 9.64
C GLN A 75 16.33 -12.28 9.44
N ILE A 76 16.40 -13.50 9.97
CA ILE A 76 15.33 -14.49 9.83
C ILE A 76 14.13 -14.04 10.65
N PRO A 77 12.97 -13.78 10.02
CA PRO A 77 11.76 -13.40 10.75
C PRO A 77 11.27 -14.52 11.67
N GLU A 78 10.73 -14.12 12.83
CA GLU A 78 10.16 -15.06 13.81
C GLU A 78 8.67 -15.28 13.57
N HIS A 79 7.98 -14.24 13.07
CA HIS A 79 6.53 -14.17 13.02
C HIS A 79 6.00 -14.16 11.58
N LEU A 80 4.80 -14.72 11.35
CA LEU A 80 4.20 -14.79 10.02
C LEU A 80 4.11 -13.43 9.31
N ILE A 81 3.67 -12.39 10.01
CA ILE A 81 3.53 -11.05 9.42
C ILE A 81 4.87 -10.49 8.92
N GLU A 82 5.96 -10.79 9.62
CA GLU A 82 7.30 -10.35 9.24
C GLU A 82 7.79 -11.12 8.00
N TRP A 83 7.44 -12.41 7.88
CA TRP A 83 7.69 -13.18 6.67
C TRP A 83 6.94 -12.62 5.46
N LEU A 84 5.64 -12.33 5.60
CA LEU A 84 4.85 -11.74 4.51
C LEU A 84 5.36 -10.34 4.14
N ALA A 85 5.74 -9.53 5.13
CA ALA A 85 6.35 -8.23 4.87
C ALA A 85 7.69 -8.35 4.13
N LEU A 86 8.52 -9.33 4.47
CA LEU A 86 9.78 -9.61 3.78
C LEU A 86 9.56 -10.08 2.34
N MET A 87 8.61 -10.99 2.13
CA MET A 87 8.18 -11.43 0.79
C MET A 87 7.77 -10.22 -0.06
N GLN A 88 6.86 -9.39 0.46
CA GLN A 88 6.38 -8.20 -0.22
C GLN A 88 7.50 -7.19 -0.52
N HIS A 89 8.45 -7.03 0.40
CA HIS A 89 9.62 -6.18 0.20
C HIS A 89 10.45 -6.59 -1.01
N HIS A 90 10.56 -7.90 -1.27
CA HIS A 90 11.26 -8.48 -2.42
C HIS A 90 10.36 -8.76 -3.63
N GLY A 91 9.13 -8.25 -3.64
CA GLY A 91 8.22 -8.31 -4.79
C GLY A 91 7.43 -9.61 -4.91
N ALA A 92 7.52 -10.52 -3.94
CA ALA A 92 6.60 -11.65 -3.87
C ALA A 92 5.18 -11.14 -3.55
N PRO A 93 4.15 -11.60 -4.28
CA PRO A 93 2.81 -11.12 -4.06
C PRO A 93 2.23 -11.71 -2.77
N THR A 94 1.68 -10.86 -1.91
CA THR A 94 1.01 -11.26 -0.67
C THR A 94 -0.37 -10.62 -0.57
N ARG A 95 -1.15 -11.08 0.41
CA ARG A 95 -2.44 -10.50 0.81
C ARG A 95 -2.32 -9.20 1.60
N LEU A 96 -1.10 -8.76 1.92
CA LEU A 96 -0.88 -7.49 2.61
C LEU A 96 -1.05 -6.31 1.66
N LEU A 97 -1.61 -5.23 2.19
CA LEU A 97 -1.70 -3.94 1.54
C LEU A 97 -1.02 -2.87 2.40
N ASP A 98 -0.09 -2.14 1.78
CA ASP A 98 0.59 -1.03 2.44
C ASP A 98 -0.32 0.21 2.51
N PHE A 99 -0.50 0.72 3.72
CA PHE A 99 -0.96 2.08 3.99
C PHE A 99 0.13 2.85 4.73
N THR A 100 -0.01 4.16 4.80
CA THR A 100 0.85 5.07 5.57
C THR A 100 -0.02 5.92 6.49
N LYS A 101 0.47 6.23 7.69
CA LYS A 101 -0.18 7.19 8.60
C LYS A 101 -0.08 8.63 8.09
N SER A 102 0.78 8.91 7.10
CA SER A 102 0.95 10.26 6.55
C SER A 102 0.19 10.42 5.22
N PRO A 103 -0.77 11.35 5.12
CA PRO A 103 -1.42 11.64 3.85
C PRO A 103 -0.45 12.20 2.80
N PHE A 104 0.61 12.89 3.22
CA PHE A 104 1.63 13.44 2.34
C PHE A 104 2.54 12.38 1.73
N ILE A 105 2.84 11.31 2.47
CA ILE A 105 3.56 10.14 1.94
C ILE A 105 2.67 9.42 0.92
N ALA A 106 1.37 9.27 1.19
CA ALA A 106 0.43 8.69 0.23
C ALA A 106 0.34 9.55 -1.04
N ALA A 107 0.18 10.87 -0.91
CA ALA A 107 0.20 11.79 -2.04
C ALA A 107 1.51 11.70 -2.83
N TYR A 108 2.66 11.62 -2.16
CA TYR A 108 3.96 11.40 -2.82
C TYR A 108 3.93 10.17 -3.72
N PHE A 109 3.49 9.01 -3.20
CA PHE A 109 3.44 7.77 -3.98
C PHE A 109 2.46 7.85 -5.15
N ALA A 110 1.36 8.59 -5.01
CA ALA A 110 0.40 8.79 -6.09
C ALA A 110 1.00 9.67 -7.21
N TYR A 111 1.57 10.81 -6.83
CA TYR A 111 2.10 11.80 -7.76
C TYR A 111 3.44 11.40 -8.38
N GLU A 112 4.29 10.63 -7.70
CA GLU A 112 5.62 10.24 -8.22
C GLU A 112 5.54 9.48 -9.56
N ILE A 113 4.47 8.70 -9.75
CA ILE A 113 4.32 7.79 -10.89
C ILE A 113 3.11 8.09 -11.77
N CYS A 114 2.34 9.16 -11.48
CA CYS A 114 1.24 9.55 -12.35
C CYS A 114 1.72 10.14 -13.67
N ASP A 115 0.90 10.03 -14.71
CA ASP A 115 1.12 10.72 -15.98
C ASP A 115 0.34 12.04 -15.99
N PRO A 116 1.01 13.21 -15.84
CA PRO A 116 0.33 14.50 -15.86
C PRO A 116 -0.19 14.89 -17.25
N LEU A 117 0.31 14.25 -18.33
CA LEU A 117 -0.04 14.58 -19.72
C LEU A 117 -1.21 13.76 -20.25
N ALA A 118 -1.44 12.56 -19.70
CA ALA A 118 -2.57 11.71 -20.07
C ALA A 118 -3.94 12.33 -19.76
N GLY A 119 -3.99 13.35 -18.90
CA GLY A 119 -5.22 13.88 -18.34
C GLY A 119 -5.83 12.90 -17.33
N GLY A 120 -6.39 13.43 -16.25
CA GLY A 120 -7.03 12.61 -15.21
C GLY A 120 -6.65 13.03 -13.80
N ALA A 121 -6.93 12.13 -12.86
CA ALA A 121 -6.73 12.36 -11.44
C ALA A 121 -5.93 11.20 -10.83
N ILE A 122 -5.13 11.52 -9.81
CA ILE A 122 -4.63 10.53 -8.86
C ILE A 122 -5.71 10.22 -7.83
N SER A 123 -5.53 9.16 -7.04
CA SER A 123 -6.36 8.94 -5.86
C SER A 123 -5.53 8.64 -4.62
N VAL A 124 -5.93 9.23 -3.50
CA VAL A 124 -5.50 8.86 -2.15
C VAL A 124 -6.68 8.18 -1.46
N TRP A 125 -6.56 6.87 -1.25
CA TRP A 125 -7.51 6.13 -0.43
C TRP A 125 -7.21 6.39 1.03
N ALA A 126 -8.24 6.56 1.85
CA ALA A 126 -8.13 6.65 3.30
C ALA A 126 -9.05 5.63 3.97
N ILE A 127 -8.52 4.92 4.96
CA ILE A 127 -9.30 4.01 5.81
C ILE A 127 -9.15 4.45 7.26
N ASN A 128 -10.28 4.58 7.95
CA ASN A 128 -10.27 4.85 9.38
C ASN A 128 -9.98 3.55 10.14
N ILE A 129 -8.79 3.47 10.72
CA ILE A 129 -8.26 2.26 11.34
C ILE A 129 -9.04 1.88 12.60
N ASN A 130 -9.66 2.85 13.29
CA ASN A 130 -10.44 2.59 14.49
C ASN A 130 -11.77 1.92 14.14
N TYR A 131 -12.47 2.40 13.11
CA TYR A 131 -13.68 1.72 12.61
C TYR A 131 -13.34 0.31 12.09
N LEU A 132 -12.27 0.20 11.30
CA LEU A 132 -11.83 -1.09 10.75
C LEU A 132 -11.51 -2.08 11.87
N LYS A 133 -10.73 -1.65 12.87
CA LYS A 133 -10.33 -2.48 14.02
C LYS A 133 -11.52 -2.87 14.87
N ALA A 134 -12.42 -1.94 15.21
CA ALA A 134 -13.59 -2.23 16.02
C ALA A 134 -14.48 -3.31 15.37
N ARG A 135 -14.77 -3.15 14.07
CA ARG A 135 -15.60 -4.12 13.33
C ARG A 135 -14.89 -5.46 13.15
N ALA A 136 -13.59 -5.44 12.82
CA ALA A 136 -12.81 -6.66 12.67
C ALA A 136 -12.74 -7.45 13.98
N THR A 137 -12.51 -6.78 15.12
CA THR A 137 -12.50 -7.44 16.43
C THR A 137 -13.86 -8.05 16.76
N GLU A 138 -14.98 -7.36 16.49
CA GLU A 138 -16.32 -7.91 16.71
C GLU A 138 -16.55 -9.22 15.92
N GLU A 139 -16.22 -9.24 14.64
CA GLU A 139 -16.36 -10.43 13.80
C GLU A 139 -15.39 -11.54 14.23
N LEU A 140 -14.13 -11.21 14.50
CA LEU A 140 -13.13 -12.19 14.92
C LEU A 140 -13.45 -12.80 16.29
N SER A 141 -14.07 -12.07 17.21
CA SER A 141 -14.49 -12.62 18.51
C SER A 141 -15.60 -13.67 18.36
N ARG A 142 -16.43 -13.58 17.31
CA ARG A 142 -17.44 -14.60 17.00
C ARG A 142 -16.84 -15.81 16.32
N LEU A 143 -15.87 -15.60 15.44
CA LEU A 143 -15.24 -16.65 14.62
C LEU A 143 -14.17 -17.43 15.38
N TYR A 144 -13.46 -16.77 16.30
CA TYR A 144 -12.32 -17.30 17.04
C TYR A 144 -12.43 -17.01 18.55
N PRO A 145 -13.49 -17.51 19.23
CA PRO A 145 -13.78 -17.15 20.63
C PRO A 145 -12.66 -17.54 21.60
N ASP A 146 -11.96 -18.65 21.34
CA ASP A 146 -10.89 -19.15 22.21
C ASP A 146 -9.60 -18.32 22.13
N GLU A 147 -9.37 -17.62 21.02
CA GLU A 147 -8.13 -16.86 20.78
C GLU A 147 -8.24 -15.43 21.30
N LEU A 148 -9.44 -14.84 21.29
CA LEU A 148 -9.68 -13.44 21.60
C LEU A 148 -9.99 -13.18 23.08
N GLY A 149 -9.54 -14.08 23.97
CA GLY A 149 -9.81 -14.12 25.41
C GLY A 149 -9.99 -12.75 26.10
N ASP A 150 -10.92 -12.74 27.05
CA ASP A 150 -11.56 -11.58 27.69
C ASP A 150 -10.63 -10.36 27.89
N GLY A 151 -10.57 -9.46 26.90
CA GLY A 151 -9.90 -8.15 27.02
C GLY A 151 -8.87 -7.78 25.94
N GLN A 152 -8.43 -8.69 25.06
CA GLN A 152 -7.50 -8.32 23.99
C GLN A 152 -8.21 -7.63 22.82
N LYS A 153 -8.07 -6.30 22.71
CA LYS A 153 -8.63 -5.50 21.60
C LYS A 153 -7.74 -5.44 20.36
N PHE A 154 -6.79 -6.36 20.17
CA PHE A 154 -5.88 -6.34 19.02
C PHE A 154 -5.66 -7.73 18.45
N ILE A 155 -5.36 -7.78 17.16
CA ILE A 155 -5.08 -9.02 16.45
C ILE A 155 -3.63 -9.37 16.73
N HIS A 156 -3.42 -10.24 17.71
CA HIS A 156 -2.10 -10.76 18.04
C HIS A 156 -1.67 -11.80 16.99
N GLU A 157 -0.39 -12.13 17.01
CA GLU A 157 0.24 -12.98 16.01
C GLU A 157 -0.44 -14.33 15.80
N ARG A 158 -0.73 -15.07 16.88
CA ARG A 158 -1.37 -16.40 16.79
C ARG A 158 -2.73 -16.35 16.11
N LEU A 159 -3.54 -15.34 16.44
CA LEU A 159 -4.82 -15.11 15.75
C LEU A 159 -4.60 -14.80 14.26
N PHE A 160 -3.60 -13.98 13.93
CA PHE A 160 -3.27 -13.71 12.53
C PHE A 160 -2.85 -14.96 11.76
N GLU A 161 -2.01 -15.82 12.35
CA GLU A 161 -1.63 -17.10 11.76
C GLU A 161 -2.84 -18.00 11.52
N LYS A 162 -3.75 -18.09 12.49
CA LYS A 162 -4.97 -18.89 12.36
C LYS A 162 -5.84 -18.39 11.22
N ILE A 163 -6.07 -17.08 11.13
CA ILE A 163 -6.83 -16.47 10.03
C ILE A 163 -6.15 -16.76 8.67
N PHE A 164 -4.83 -16.62 8.60
CA PHE A 164 -4.06 -16.83 7.38
C PHE A 164 -4.18 -18.25 6.85
N TYR A 165 -3.99 -19.26 7.71
CA TYR A 165 -4.03 -20.67 7.34
C TYR A 165 -5.45 -21.21 7.19
N ASP A 166 -6.42 -20.69 7.93
CA ASP A 166 -7.82 -21.03 7.69
C ASP A 166 -8.26 -20.53 6.30
N ASN A 167 -7.96 -19.26 6.00
CA ASN A 167 -8.32 -18.61 4.75
C ASN A 167 -9.83 -18.70 4.39
N LYS A 168 -10.70 -18.63 5.40
CA LYS A 168 -12.16 -18.88 5.23
C LYS A 168 -13.02 -17.63 5.25
N HIS A 169 -12.63 -16.62 6.02
CA HIS A 169 -13.49 -15.51 6.38
C HIS A 169 -13.11 -14.24 5.63
N ALA A 170 -14.06 -13.68 4.88
CA ALA A 170 -13.90 -12.43 4.16
C ALA A 170 -13.98 -11.25 5.14
N LEU A 171 -12.83 -10.72 5.55
CA LEU A 171 -12.74 -9.52 6.36
C LEU A 171 -11.43 -8.78 6.06
N VAL A 172 -11.34 -7.53 6.49
CA VAL A 172 -10.15 -6.70 6.33
C VAL A 172 -9.76 -6.16 7.69
N PHE A 173 -8.47 -6.20 8.03
CA PHE A 173 -8.03 -5.84 9.37
C PHE A 173 -6.60 -5.32 9.40
N PRO A 174 -6.27 -4.41 10.33
CA PRO A 174 -4.91 -3.94 10.51
C PRO A 174 -4.04 -5.05 11.11
N VAL A 175 -2.81 -5.15 10.62
CA VAL A 175 -1.76 -5.99 11.18
C VAL A 175 -0.49 -5.15 11.34
N GLU A 176 0.21 -5.32 12.45
CA GLU A 176 1.46 -4.61 12.71
C GLU A 176 2.55 -5.63 13.07
N PRO A 177 3.70 -5.62 12.39
CA PRO A 177 4.83 -6.48 12.75
C PRO A 177 5.46 -6.00 14.06
N PHE A 178 5.99 -6.95 14.83
CA PHE A 178 6.74 -6.62 16.05
C PHE A 178 8.06 -5.93 15.70
N ARG A 179 8.82 -6.49 14.74
CA ARG A 179 10.02 -5.84 14.20
C ARG A 179 9.69 -4.99 13.00
N MET A 180 9.88 -3.69 13.15
CA MET A 180 9.78 -2.72 12.05
C MET A 180 11.15 -2.54 11.41
N ASN A 181 11.22 -2.73 10.08
CA ASN A 181 12.42 -2.33 9.34
C ASN A 181 12.48 -0.80 9.17
N ARG A 182 13.64 -0.27 8.80
CA ARG A 182 13.84 1.18 8.66
C ARG A 182 12.89 1.82 7.65
N ARG A 183 12.58 1.10 6.56
CA ARG A 183 11.66 1.57 5.51
C ARG A 183 10.25 1.74 6.07
N TYR A 184 9.77 0.78 6.85
CA TYR A 184 8.47 0.81 7.50
C TYR A 184 8.33 2.04 8.40
N SER A 185 9.35 2.35 9.21
CA SER A 185 9.34 3.53 10.08
C SER A 185 9.35 4.85 9.29
N LEU A 186 10.20 4.97 8.25
CA LEU A 186 10.32 6.20 7.45
C LEU A 186 9.07 6.46 6.60
N GLN A 187 8.44 5.41 6.10
CA GLN A 187 7.19 5.50 5.34
C GLN A 187 5.97 5.66 6.25
N GLN A 188 6.15 5.60 7.58
CA GLN A 188 5.09 5.59 8.57
C GLN A 188 4.04 4.52 8.23
N SER A 189 4.53 3.35 7.81
CA SER A 189 3.71 2.30 7.24
C SER A 189 2.75 1.70 8.26
N THR A 190 1.65 1.16 7.77
CA THR A 190 0.70 0.31 8.49
C THR A 190 0.19 -0.71 7.49
N PHE A 191 0.25 -1.99 7.86
CA PHE A 191 -0.29 -3.02 7.00
C PHE A 191 -1.77 -3.23 7.28
N VAL A 192 -2.51 -3.45 6.20
CA VAL A 192 -3.85 -3.99 6.23
C VAL A 192 -3.80 -5.35 5.55
N SER A 193 -4.42 -6.36 6.14
CA SER A 193 -4.47 -7.72 5.59
C SER A 193 -5.92 -8.13 5.34
N THR A 194 -6.09 -9.06 4.41
CA THR A 194 -7.37 -9.72 4.15
C THR A 194 -7.44 -11.08 4.85
N GLY A 195 -8.64 -11.48 5.26
CA GLY A 195 -8.89 -12.80 5.83
C GLY A 195 -8.85 -13.90 4.77
N ARG A 196 -9.13 -13.56 3.51
CA ARG A 196 -9.02 -14.44 2.36
C ARG A 196 -8.02 -13.94 1.33
N SER A 197 -7.16 -14.81 0.85
CA SER A 197 -6.23 -14.52 -0.26
C SER A 197 -6.87 -14.66 -1.64
N ASP A 198 -7.99 -15.37 -1.75
CA ASP A 198 -8.65 -15.73 -3.01
C ASP A 198 -9.86 -14.82 -3.37
N LEU A 199 -10.14 -13.81 -2.55
CA LEU A 199 -11.19 -12.82 -2.81
C LEU A 199 -10.62 -11.41 -2.97
N PRO A 200 -11.18 -10.57 -3.86
CA PRO A 200 -10.75 -9.18 -4.01
C PRO A 200 -10.86 -8.36 -2.72
N PHE A 201 -9.89 -7.48 -2.47
CA PHE A 201 -9.84 -6.62 -1.29
C PHE A 201 -11.13 -5.79 -1.12
N MET A 202 -11.63 -5.22 -2.22
CA MET A 202 -12.85 -4.40 -2.20
C MET A 202 -14.12 -5.20 -1.84
N GLU A 203 -14.18 -6.48 -2.18
CA GLU A 203 -15.31 -7.34 -1.77
C GLU A 203 -15.24 -7.65 -0.28
N GLN A 204 -14.04 -7.92 0.24
CA GLN A 204 -13.84 -8.21 1.66
C GLN A 204 -14.11 -6.99 2.54
N LEU A 205 -13.88 -5.76 2.05
CA LEU A 205 -14.23 -4.53 2.77
C LEU A 205 -15.73 -4.39 3.05
N GLN A 206 -16.60 -5.08 2.33
CA GLN A 206 -18.06 -5.00 2.52
C GLN A 206 -18.52 -5.45 3.92
N PHE A 207 -17.67 -6.17 4.67
CA PHE A 207 -17.96 -6.54 6.06
C PHE A 207 -18.19 -5.34 6.99
N LEU A 208 -17.73 -4.14 6.59
CA LEU A 208 -17.99 -2.87 7.28
C LEU A 208 -19.46 -2.45 7.23
N GLY A 209 -20.25 -2.95 6.27
CA GLY A 209 -21.68 -2.69 6.17
C GLY A 209 -22.01 -1.18 6.19
N ALA A 210 -22.87 -0.76 7.13
CA ALA A 210 -23.33 0.62 7.24
C ALA A 210 -22.23 1.64 7.61
N GLU A 211 -21.11 1.19 8.21
CA GLU A 211 -19.99 2.07 8.55
C GLU A 211 -19.09 2.35 7.34
N MET A 212 -19.24 1.60 6.24
CA MET A 212 -18.35 1.68 5.07
C MET A 212 -18.20 3.11 4.51
N PRO A 213 -19.26 3.92 4.30
CA PRO A 213 -19.12 5.30 3.80
C PRO A 213 -18.40 6.25 4.78
N ARG A 214 -18.39 5.93 6.08
CA ARG A 214 -17.71 6.70 7.13
C ARG A 214 -16.30 6.23 7.40
N ALA A 215 -16.01 4.97 7.11
CA ALA A 215 -14.74 4.32 7.38
C ALA A 215 -13.79 4.35 6.18
N VAL A 216 -14.30 4.51 4.96
CA VAL A 216 -13.50 4.48 3.73
C VAL A 216 -13.77 5.72 2.88
N LEU A 217 -12.70 6.46 2.58
CA LEU A 217 -12.71 7.62 1.69
C LEU A 217 -11.83 7.35 0.48
N LYS A 218 -12.23 7.91 -0.66
CA LYS A 218 -11.40 8.03 -1.84
C LYS A 218 -11.27 9.51 -2.19
N ILE A 219 -10.08 10.04 -2.06
CA ILE A 219 -9.78 11.44 -2.35
C ILE A 219 -9.17 11.49 -3.75
N GLU A 220 -9.81 12.16 -4.69
CA GLU A 220 -9.32 12.35 -6.06
C GLU A 220 -8.74 13.76 -6.19
N SER A 221 -7.57 13.86 -6.82
CA SER A 221 -6.90 15.14 -7.07
C SER A 221 -6.27 15.16 -8.47
N PRO A 222 -6.31 16.29 -9.21
CA PRO A 222 -5.84 16.33 -10.60
C PRO A 222 -4.37 15.94 -10.76
N ALA A 223 -4.07 15.04 -11.70
CA ALA A 223 -2.70 14.62 -12.00
C ALA A 223 -1.83 15.80 -12.52
N ALA A 224 -2.46 16.83 -13.07
CA ALA A 224 -1.80 18.06 -13.53
C ALA A 224 -1.04 18.80 -12.41
N LEU A 225 -1.41 18.60 -11.14
CA LEU A 225 -0.74 19.23 -10.00
C LEU A 225 0.62 18.59 -9.65
N GLN A 226 0.99 17.47 -10.28
CA GLN A 226 2.19 16.68 -9.97
C GLN A 226 3.44 17.53 -9.71
N LYS A 227 3.76 18.47 -10.61
CA LYS A 227 4.99 19.25 -10.51
C LYS A 227 4.99 20.19 -9.30
N GLU A 228 3.85 20.82 -9.00
CA GLU A 228 3.68 21.70 -7.85
C GLU A 228 3.79 20.90 -6.55
N VAL A 229 3.01 19.82 -6.46
CA VAL A 229 2.93 18.97 -5.27
C VAL A 229 4.27 18.32 -4.96
N LEU A 230 4.95 17.70 -5.94
CA LEU A 230 6.24 17.07 -5.72
C LEU A 230 7.33 18.07 -5.27
N ARG A 231 7.29 19.32 -5.74
CA ARG A 231 8.22 20.37 -5.28
C ARG A 231 7.97 20.74 -3.82
N GLU A 232 6.71 20.82 -3.41
CA GLU A 232 6.36 21.13 -2.03
C GLU A 232 6.72 19.97 -1.09
N LEU A 233 6.35 18.74 -1.46
CA LEU A 233 6.72 17.53 -0.72
C LEU A 233 8.24 17.40 -0.59
N GLN A 234 9.01 17.73 -1.64
CA GLN A 234 10.46 17.76 -1.55
C GLN A 234 10.97 18.80 -0.53
N ARG A 235 10.35 19.97 -0.42
CA ARG A 235 10.68 20.98 0.62
C ARG A 235 10.35 20.49 2.03
N MET A 236 9.38 19.58 2.16
CA MET A 236 9.05 18.86 3.40
C MET A 236 9.95 17.64 3.65
N ASN A 237 11.04 17.47 2.87
CA ASN A 237 11.95 16.33 2.92
C ASN A 237 11.27 14.98 2.59
N LEU A 238 10.21 15.01 1.76
CA LEU A 238 9.54 13.83 1.23
C LEU A 238 10.01 13.58 -0.20
N HIS A 239 10.97 12.66 -0.34
CA HIS A 239 11.52 12.22 -1.62
C HIS A 239 12.02 10.78 -1.55
N ARG A 240 12.30 10.16 -2.69
CA ARG A 240 12.65 8.73 -2.76
C ARG A 240 13.77 8.31 -1.81
N ALA A 241 14.88 9.06 -1.75
CA ALA A 241 15.98 8.74 -0.82
C ALA A 241 15.64 8.89 0.68
N SER A 242 14.62 9.68 1.04
CA SER A 242 14.15 9.80 2.43
C SER A 242 13.22 8.65 2.82
N LEU A 243 12.43 8.14 1.87
CA LEU A 243 11.44 7.07 2.09
C LEU A 243 12.01 5.67 1.86
N PHE A 244 13.08 5.55 1.07
CA PHE A 244 13.78 4.31 0.75
C PHE A 244 15.26 4.51 1.10
N PRO A 245 15.68 4.12 2.34
CA PRO A 245 17.02 4.38 2.85
C PRO A 245 18.04 3.35 2.36
N ASP A 246 17.92 2.92 1.10
CA ASP A 246 18.79 1.98 0.42
C ASP A 246 19.47 2.66 -0.78
N LEU A 247 20.43 1.96 -1.38
CA LEU A 247 21.17 2.48 -2.53
C LEU A 247 20.23 2.73 -3.73
N ASP A 248 19.22 1.88 -3.89
CA ASP A 248 18.22 2.00 -4.96
C ASP A 248 17.38 3.26 -4.80
N GLY A 249 16.94 3.56 -3.57
CA GLY A 249 16.24 4.78 -3.21
C GLY A 249 17.07 6.03 -3.46
N TYR A 250 18.36 5.98 -3.10
CA TYR A 250 19.31 7.06 -3.37
C TYR A 250 19.52 7.28 -4.89
N ALA A 251 19.79 6.21 -5.63
CA ALA A 251 20.00 6.26 -7.08
C ALA A 251 18.75 6.78 -7.82
N ALA A 252 17.56 6.32 -7.44
CA ALA A 252 16.33 6.79 -8.03
C ALA A 252 16.05 8.28 -7.71
N SER A 253 16.38 8.73 -6.49
CA SER A 253 16.26 10.14 -6.11
C SER A 253 17.22 11.03 -6.92
N LEU A 254 18.43 10.55 -7.22
CA LEU A 254 19.36 11.23 -8.14
C LEU A 254 18.75 11.37 -9.54
N ARG A 255 18.22 10.27 -10.10
CA ARG A 255 17.58 10.29 -11.42
C ARG A 255 16.48 11.34 -11.53
N ILE A 256 15.60 11.44 -10.52
CA ILE A 256 14.53 12.43 -10.50
C ILE A 256 15.10 13.86 -10.49
N ARG A 257 16.11 14.13 -9.66
CA ARG A 257 16.77 15.45 -9.63
C ARG A 257 17.40 15.80 -10.98
N TYR A 258 18.09 14.87 -11.62
CA TYR A 258 18.68 15.10 -12.95
C TYR A 258 17.61 15.33 -14.03
N ASN A 259 16.50 14.57 -14.00
CA ASN A 259 15.40 14.80 -14.93
C ASN A 259 14.75 16.18 -14.72
N ALA A 260 14.66 16.67 -13.48
CA ALA A 260 14.13 18.00 -13.18
C ALA A 260 15.05 19.15 -13.65
N LEU A 261 16.34 18.88 -13.91
CA LEU A 261 17.28 19.85 -14.50
C LEU A 261 17.16 19.97 -16.02
N ARG A 262 16.56 18.97 -16.68
CA ARG A 262 16.39 18.95 -18.14
C ARG A 262 15.20 19.79 -18.56
N SER A 263 15.29 20.44 -19.73
CA SER A 263 14.15 21.13 -20.32
C SER A 263 13.11 20.12 -20.85
N PRO A 264 11.82 20.51 -20.97
CA PRO A 264 10.82 19.65 -21.60
C PRO A 264 11.21 19.21 -23.03
N GLU A 265 11.88 20.08 -23.79
CA GLU A 265 12.37 19.80 -25.13
C GLU A 265 13.49 18.75 -25.14
N GLU A 266 14.39 18.79 -24.14
CA GLU A 266 15.45 17.80 -23.97
C GLU A 266 14.89 16.42 -23.61
N LEU A 267 13.90 16.37 -22.70
CA LEU A 267 13.22 15.14 -22.30
C LEU A 267 12.46 14.50 -23.48
N LEU A 268 11.71 15.31 -24.22
CA LEU A 268 10.96 14.86 -25.39
C LEU A 268 11.91 14.35 -26.50
N SER A 269 12.99 15.09 -26.74
CA SER A 269 14.02 14.69 -27.72
C SER A 269 14.68 13.37 -27.36
N GLU A 270 14.94 13.12 -26.08
CA GLU A 270 15.48 11.85 -25.60
C GLU A 270 14.46 10.71 -25.72
N GLN A 271 13.20 10.93 -25.34
CA GLN A 271 12.14 9.93 -25.48
C GLN A 271 11.93 9.53 -26.95
N LEU A 272 11.91 10.50 -27.86
CA LEU A 272 11.78 10.25 -29.30
C LEU A 272 12.98 9.47 -29.85
N ARG A 273 14.21 9.77 -29.40
CA ARG A 273 15.39 8.97 -29.74
C ARG A 273 15.29 7.54 -29.23
N ARG A 274 14.84 7.34 -27.98
CA ARG A 274 14.65 6.01 -27.38
C ARG A 274 13.60 5.18 -28.11
N LEU A 275 12.49 5.78 -28.52
CA LEU A 275 11.44 5.12 -29.29
C LEU A 275 11.89 4.75 -30.71
N GLY A 276 12.81 5.53 -31.29
CA GLY A 276 13.36 5.31 -32.62
C GLY A 276 14.57 4.36 -32.68
N ASP A 277 15.15 3.98 -31.54
CA ASP A 277 16.35 3.14 -31.49
C ASP A 277 15.96 1.66 -31.30
N THR A 278 15.84 0.93 -32.40
CA THR A 278 15.53 -0.51 -32.42
C THR A 278 16.66 -1.39 -31.86
N GLY A 279 17.84 -0.82 -31.62
CA GLY A 279 19.00 -1.50 -31.06
C GLY A 279 19.23 -1.23 -29.57
N TYR A 280 18.38 -0.42 -28.93
CA TYR A 280 18.53 0.00 -27.54
C TYR A 280 17.98 -1.08 -26.60
N PRO A 281 18.81 -1.97 -26.04
CA PRO A 281 18.33 -2.98 -25.13
C PRO A 281 18.33 -2.35 -23.75
N TYR A 282 17.22 -1.73 -23.35
CA TYR A 282 17.07 -1.39 -21.94
C TYR A 282 16.65 -2.66 -21.20
N LEU A 283 17.62 -3.39 -20.66
CA LEU A 283 17.36 -4.22 -19.49
C LEU A 283 17.35 -3.26 -18.29
N PRO A 284 16.26 -3.18 -17.51
CA PRO A 284 16.24 -2.40 -16.28
C PRO A 284 17.28 -2.90 -15.26
#